data_AF-A0AAW1U9J8-F1
#
_entry.id   AF-A0AAW1U9J8-F1
#
_cell.length_a   1.000
_cell.length_b   1.000
_cell.length_c   1.000
_cell.angle_alpha   90.00
_cell.angle_beta   90.00
_cell.angle_gamma   90.00
#
_symmetry.space_group_name_H-M   'P 1'
#
loop_
_entity.id
_entity.type
_entity.pdbx_description
1 polymer ?
#
loop_
_entity_poly.entity_id
_entity_poly.type
_entity_poly.pdbx_seq_one_letter_code
_entity_poly.pdbx_strand_id
1 'polypeptide(L)'
;MSLREIYQKLNNDLRTFRDNLRKDNTARRTDEEVINRKFKDLDKFKDYLAQVDKKFDQKVIDKEINDSSIEQILEIKDQINDKINNSLKILSTRRQETQATDHKIMTEQFNFRTASSLLPKLDGKIETIHHLIEGIELYESALDQINKPLLVNYVLKACIGHVEKIRLKQSYNSVDELIADIKTHFLPKQSASALAARLQACQQGSTDIEEYGRSIEILMSELTIAQAGNDARALEIFKGANEKIAVDVFARGIKNFKTRTIIKS
;
A
#
# COMPACT_ATOMS: atom_id res chain seq x y z
N MET A 1 20.02 -35.73 -41.39
CA MET A 1 20.33 -34.32 -41.14
C MET A 1 21.61 -34.27 -40.34
N SER A 2 22.64 -33.59 -40.86
CA SER A 2 23.93 -33.45 -40.16
C SER A 2 23.78 -32.56 -38.92
N LEU A 3 24.68 -32.68 -37.93
CA LEU A 3 24.65 -31.80 -36.76
C LEU A 3 24.73 -30.32 -37.16
N ARG A 4 25.57 -30.01 -38.15
CA ARG A 4 25.68 -28.66 -38.71
C ARG A 4 24.36 -28.13 -39.25
N GLU A 5 23.60 -28.93 -39.99
CA GLU A 5 22.26 -28.56 -40.49
C GLU A 5 21.28 -28.31 -39.34
N ILE A 6 21.36 -29.09 -38.26
CA ILE A 6 20.52 -28.92 -37.07
C ILE A 6 20.83 -27.58 -36.38
N TYR A 7 22.10 -27.26 -36.15
CA TYR A 7 22.51 -25.97 -35.56
C TYR A 7 22.14 -24.79 -36.48
N GLN A 8 22.32 -24.91 -37.80
CA GLN A 8 21.92 -23.86 -38.74
C GLN A 8 20.40 -23.62 -38.75
N LYS A 9 19.61 -24.68 -38.71
CA LYS A 9 18.16 -24.58 -38.59
C LYS A 9 17.76 -23.88 -37.30
N LEU A 10 18.31 -24.30 -36.17
CA LEU A 10 18.06 -23.70 -34.86
C LEU A 10 18.43 -22.20 -34.85
N ASN A 11 19.57 -21.84 -35.46
CA ASN A 11 20.01 -20.45 -35.58
C ASN A 11 19.02 -19.59 -36.38
N ASN A 12 18.47 -20.13 -37.47
CA ASN A 12 17.46 -19.46 -38.31
C ASN A 12 16.10 -19.33 -37.60
N ASP A 13 15.67 -20.37 -36.87
CA ASP A 13 14.42 -20.35 -36.11
C ASP A 13 14.50 -19.31 -34.98
N LEU A 14 15.63 -19.25 -34.26
CA LEU A 14 15.89 -18.23 -33.24
C LEU A 14 15.98 -16.82 -33.81
N ARG A 15 16.56 -16.65 -35.01
CA ARG A 15 16.56 -15.36 -35.72
C ARG A 15 15.13 -14.89 -35.99
N THR A 16 14.29 -15.78 -36.51
CA THR A 16 12.88 -15.49 -36.80
C THR A 16 12.11 -15.17 -35.52
N PHE A 17 12.33 -15.92 -34.45
CA PHE A 17 11.76 -15.65 -33.13
C PHE A 17 12.14 -14.24 -32.63
N ARG A 18 13.42 -13.88 -32.71
CA ARG A 18 13.92 -12.56 -32.30
C ARG A 18 13.31 -11.43 -33.12
N ASP A 19 13.22 -11.59 -34.43
CA ASP A 19 12.65 -10.59 -35.32
C ASP A 19 11.14 -10.40 -35.05
N ASN A 20 10.44 -11.48 -34.71
CA ASN A 20 9.04 -11.41 -34.28
C ASN A 20 8.90 -10.66 -32.95
N LEU A 21 9.78 -10.89 -31.96
CA LEU A 21 9.78 -10.11 -30.73
C LEU A 21 9.91 -8.61 -31.04
N ARG A 22 10.82 -8.21 -31.92
CA ARG A 22 11.01 -6.79 -32.28
C ARG A 22 9.80 -6.17 -32.98
N LYS A 23 9.04 -6.96 -33.73
CA LYS A 23 7.86 -6.51 -34.50
C LYS A 23 6.56 -6.49 -33.70
N ASP A 24 6.55 -6.97 -32.45
CA ASP A 24 5.36 -6.89 -31.61
C ASP A 24 4.91 -5.42 -31.45
N ASN A 25 3.60 -5.18 -31.53
CA ASN A 25 3.00 -3.88 -31.24
C ASN A 25 2.95 -3.59 -29.74
N THR A 26 2.71 -2.34 -29.34
CA THR A 26 2.73 -1.91 -27.93
C THR A 26 1.81 -2.76 -27.05
N ALA A 27 0.59 -3.07 -27.50
CA ALA A 27 -0.37 -3.89 -26.75
C ALA A 27 0.15 -5.29 -26.43
N ARG A 28 0.82 -5.97 -27.38
CA ARG A 28 1.42 -7.29 -27.14
C ARG A 28 2.67 -7.26 -26.28
N ARG A 29 3.34 -6.11 -26.19
CA ARG A 29 4.57 -5.94 -25.38
C ARG A 29 4.28 -5.78 -23.90
N THR A 30 3.05 -5.39 -23.55
CA THR A 30 2.57 -5.17 -22.18
C THR A 30 1.59 -6.25 -21.71
N ASP A 31 1.29 -7.23 -22.55
CA ASP A 31 0.38 -8.34 -22.23
C ASP A 31 1.18 -9.46 -21.54
N GLU A 32 0.89 -9.70 -20.26
CA GLU A 32 1.61 -10.68 -19.45
C GLU A 32 1.47 -12.11 -19.98
N GLU A 33 0.32 -12.50 -20.51
CA GLU A 33 0.13 -13.84 -21.08
C GLU A 33 0.99 -14.02 -22.34
N VAL A 34 1.07 -12.99 -23.18
CA VAL A 34 1.92 -12.99 -24.38
C VAL A 34 3.39 -13.08 -23.98
N ILE A 35 3.84 -12.29 -23.00
CA ILE A 35 5.23 -12.32 -22.50
C ILE A 35 5.56 -13.71 -21.95
N ASN A 36 4.70 -14.29 -21.11
CA ASN A 36 4.91 -15.61 -20.52
C ASN A 36 4.96 -16.72 -21.58
N ARG A 37 4.13 -16.63 -22.62
CA ARG A 37 4.18 -17.56 -23.77
C ARG A 37 5.52 -17.47 -24.51
N LYS A 38 6.04 -16.25 -24.71
CA LYS A 38 7.34 -16.04 -25.37
C LYS A 38 8.51 -16.57 -24.54
N PHE A 39 8.47 -16.41 -23.21
CA PHE A 39 9.46 -17.05 -22.33
C PHE A 39 9.43 -18.58 -22.47
N LYS A 40 8.24 -19.18 -22.45
CA LYS A 40 8.08 -20.63 -22.61
C LYS A 40 8.62 -21.12 -23.96
N ASP A 41 8.39 -20.37 -25.03
CA ASP A 41 8.94 -20.70 -26.34
C ASP A 41 10.46 -20.55 -26.40
N LEU A 42 11.03 -19.56 -25.70
CA LEU A 42 12.48 -19.40 -25.57
C LEU A 42 13.14 -20.54 -24.76
N ASP A 43 12.47 -21.03 -23.72
CA ASP A 43 12.96 -22.18 -22.95
C ASP A 43 12.95 -23.47 -23.76
N LYS A 44 11.95 -23.68 -24.63
CA LYS A 44 11.99 -24.81 -25.59
C LYS A 44 13.21 -24.78 -26.49
N PHE A 45 13.66 -23.60 -26.93
CA PHE A 45 14.88 -23.47 -27.72
C PHE A 45 16.13 -23.84 -26.93
N LYS A 46 16.21 -23.47 -25.64
CA LYS A 46 17.32 -23.86 -24.75
C LYS A 46 17.33 -25.37 -24.51
N ASP A 47 16.17 -25.96 -24.25
CA ASP A 47 16.06 -27.40 -24.03
C ASP A 47 16.46 -28.19 -25.27
N TYR A 48 16.06 -27.69 -26.46
CA TYR A 48 16.45 -28.30 -27.72
C TYR A 48 17.96 -28.14 -27.97
N LEU A 49 18.54 -26.97 -27.71
CA LEU A 49 19.98 -26.75 -27.80
C LEU A 49 20.76 -27.72 -26.89
N ALA A 50 20.33 -27.89 -25.64
CA ALA A 50 20.97 -28.80 -24.70
C ALA A 50 20.93 -30.27 -25.16
N GLN A 51 19.84 -30.69 -25.82
CA GLN A 51 19.75 -32.04 -26.41
C GLN A 51 20.68 -32.22 -27.60
N VAL A 52 20.81 -31.19 -28.45
CA VAL A 52 21.71 -31.22 -29.60
C VAL A 52 23.17 -31.19 -29.14
N ASP A 53 23.49 -30.38 -28.13
CA ASP A 53 24.82 -30.29 -27.51
C ASP A 53 25.27 -31.65 -26.97
N LYS A 54 24.41 -32.38 -26.24
CA LYS A 54 24.73 -33.73 -25.77
C LYS A 54 25.11 -34.69 -26.91
N LYS A 55 24.43 -34.57 -28.06
CA LYS A 55 24.75 -35.39 -29.25
C LYS A 55 26.04 -34.94 -29.93
N PHE A 56 26.34 -33.65 -29.91
CA PHE A 56 27.60 -33.10 -30.39
C PHE A 56 28.76 -33.61 -29.54
N ASP A 57 28.69 -33.47 -28.22
CA ASP A 57 29.73 -33.91 -27.29
C ASP A 57 30.04 -35.40 -27.45
N GLN A 58 28.99 -36.24 -27.55
CA GLN A 58 29.14 -37.68 -27.78
C GLN A 58 29.88 -37.97 -29.09
N LYS A 59 29.50 -37.32 -30.21
CA LYS A 59 30.14 -37.54 -31.50
C LYS A 59 31.57 -37.01 -31.58
N VAL A 60 31.92 -36.00 -30.79
CA VAL A 60 33.30 -35.53 -30.64
C VAL A 60 34.14 -36.57 -29.90
N ILE A 61 33.61 -37.14 -28.80
CA ILE A 61 34.27 -38.23 -28.05
C ILE A 61 34.52 -39.44 -28.95
N ASP A 62 33.52 -39.81 -29.75
CA ASP A 62 33.57 -40.95 -30.67
C ASP A 62 34.44 -40.67 -31.91
N LYS A 63 35.03 -39.46 -32.03
CA LYS A 63 35.85 -38.99 -33.17
C LYS A 63 35.14 -39.11 -34.53
N GLU A 64 33.81 -38.99 -34.53
CA GLU A 64 32.98 -39.09 -35.73
C GLU A 64 32.90 -37.76 -36.51
N ILE A 65 33.52 -36.70 -35.99
CA ILE A 65 33.51 -35.36 -36.57
C ILE A 65 34.96 -34.88 -36.71
N ASN A 66 35.28 -34.26 -37.85
CA ASN A 66 36.59 -33.66 -38.07
C ASN A 66 36.72 -32.28 -37.40
N ASP A 67 37.96 -31.87 -37.11
CA ASP A 67 38.26 -30.65 -36.36
C ASP A 67 37.69 -29.38 -37.03
N SER A 68 37.73 -29.30 -38.37
CA SER A 68 37.16 -28.16 -39.12
C SER A 68 35.64 -28.03 -38.96
N SER A 69 34.91 -29.15 -38.86
CA SER A 69 33.45 -29.12 -38.61
C SER A 69 33.14 -28.79 -37.16
N ILE A 70 34.02 -29.15 -36.22
CA ILE A 70 33.89 -28.79 -34.80
C ILE A 70 33.95 -27.27 -34.66
N GLU A 71 34.96 -26.61 -35.24
CA GLU A 71 35.10 -25.15 -35.19
C GLU A 71 33.86 -24.43 -35.75
N GLN A 72 33.36 -24.87 -36.90
CA GLN A 72 32.17 -24.28 -37.53
C GLN A 72 30.90 -24.47 -36.68
N ILE A 73 30.75 -25.61 -36.00
CA ILE A 73 29.60 -25.86 -35.11
C ILE A 73 29.70 -24.97 -33.86
N LEU A 74 30.89 -24.82 -33.28
CA LEU A 74 31.11 -23.95 -32.13
C LEU A 74 30.81 -22.49 -32.46
N GLU A 75 31.22 -22.00 -33.63
CA GLU A 75 30.89 -20.63 -34.06
C GLU A 75 29.36 -20.42 -34.16
N ILE A 76 28.63 -21.38 -34.72
CA ILE A 76 27.16 -21.30 -34.81
C ILE A 76 26.53 -21.36 -33.42
N LYS A 77 27.10 -22.15 -32.50
CA LYS A 77 26.63 -22.27 -31.11
C LYS A 77 26.78 -20.94 -30.36
N ASP A 78 27.89 -20.24 -30.51
CA ASP A 78 28.08 -18.91 -29.92
C ASP A 78 27.05 -17.92 -30.45
N GLN A 79 26.81 -17.92 -31.77
CA GLN A 79 25.78 -17.09 -32.38
C GLN A 79 24.36 -17.40 -31.89
N ILE A 80 24.06 -18.66 -31.55
CA ILE A 80 22.79 -19.08 -30.96
C ILE A 80 22.67 -18.55 -29.53
N ASN A 81 23.70 -18.74 -28.71
CA ASN A 81 23.73 -18.26 -27.33
C ASN A 81 23.54 -16.75 -27.25
N ASP A 82 24.19 -15.99 -28.12
CA ASP A 82 23.99 -14.54 -28.23
C ASP A 82 22.54 -14.17 -28.56
N LYS A 83 21.87 -14.92 -29.45
CA LYS A 83 20.46 -14.66 -29.79
C LYS A 83 19.53 -14.98 -28.63
N ILE A 84 19.80 -16.04 -27.88
CA ILE A 84 19.05 -16.41 -26.68
C ILE A 84 19.19 -15.30 -25.63
N ASN A 85 20.41 -14.88 -25.33
CA ASN A 85 20.69 -13.83 -24.34
C ASN A 85 20.04 -12.49 -24.72
N ASN A 86 20.11 -12.10 -25.99
CA ASN A 86 19.44 -10.91 -26.49
C ASN A 86 17.91 -11.00 -26.36
N SER A 87 17.33 -12.15 -26.65
CA SER A 87 15.88 -12.37 -26.55
C SER A 87 15.42 -12.35 -25.09
N LEU A 88 16.21 -12.95 -24.18
CA LEU A 88 16.00 -12.87 -22.73
C LEU A 88 16.02 -11.43 -22.25
N LYS A 89 17.02 -10.64 -22.65
CA LYS A 89 17.11 -9.22 -22.25
C LYS A 89 15.86 -8.45 -22.67
N ILE A 90 15.39 -8.62 -23.91
CA ILE A 90 14.16 -7.97 -24.41
C ILE A 90 12.94 -8.37 -23.58
N LEU A 91 12.76 -9.67 -23.32
CA LEU A 91 11.60 -10.16 -22.58
C LEU A 91 11.62 -9.75 -21.10
N SER A 92 12.79 -9.74 -20.46
CA SER A 92 12.96 -9.30 -19.07
C SER A 92 12.64 -7.81 -18.91
N THR A 93 13.08 -6.95 -19.84
CA THR A 93 12.72 -5.53 -19.84
C THR A 93 11.21 -5.34 -19.96
N ARG A 94 10.54 -6.06 -20.88
CA ARG A 94 9.08 -6.00 -21.02
C ARG A 94 8.32 -6.45 -19.77
N ARG A 95 8.82 -7.48 -19.09
CA ARG A 95 8.22 -7.97 -17.84
C ARG A 95 8.33 -6.93 -16.73
N GLN A 96 9.47 -6.26 -16.62
CA GLN A 96 9.65 -5.16 -15.66
C GLN A 96 8.74 -3.97 -16.00
N GLU A 97 8.61 -3.62 -17.27
CA GLU A 97 7.68 -2.57 -17.72
C GLU A 97 6.23 -2.92 -17.40
N THR A 98 5.81 -4.17 -17.63
CA THR A 98 4.43 -4.64 -17.35
C THR A 98 4.14 -4.62 -15.84
N GLN A 99 5.05 -5.12 -15.01
CA GLN A 99 4.92 -5.06 -13.54
C GLN A 99 4.89 -3.62 -13.00
N ALA A 100 5.64 -2.70 -13.63
CA ALA A 100 5.57 -1.28 -13.31
C ALA A 100 4.26 -0.62 -13.77
N THR A 101 3.57 -1.19 -14.76
CA THR A 101 2.31 -0.66 -15.30
C THR A 101 1.10 -1.17 -14.51
N ASP A 102 1.10 -2.44 -14.09
CA ASP A 102 0.04 -2.99 -13.23
C ASP A 102 0.03 -2.37 -11.82
N HIS A 103 1.20 -2.01 -11.27
CA HIS A 103 1.25 -1.19 -10.05
C HIS A 103 0.74 0.23 -10.25
N LYS A 104 0.68 0.73 -11.49
CA LYS A 104 0.24 2.09 -11.82
C LYS A 104 -1.27 2.19 -12.12
N ILE A 105 -1.96 1.06 -12.31
CA ILE A 105 -3.40 1.02 -12.60
C ILE A 105 -4.23 0.97 -11.30
N MET A 106 -3.64 0.52 -10.17
CA MET A 106 -4.31 0.54 -8.86
C MET A 106 -3.99 1.76 -7.99
N THR A 107 -3.22 2.71 -8.48
CA THR A 107 -2.88 3.91 -7.70
C THR A 107 -3.48 5.14 -8.35
N GLU A 108 -4.43 5.76 -7.66
CA GLU A 108 -5.08 6.97 -8.16
C GLU A 108 -4.04 8.10 -8.22
N GLN A 109 -3.96 8.77 -9.37
CA GLN A 109 -3.27 10.04 -9.47
C GLN A 109 -4.00 11.07 -8.62
N PHE A 110 -3.26 11.98 -7.98
CA PHE A 110 -3.87 13.03 -7.15
C PHE A 110 -4.87 13.86 -7.96
N ASN A 111 -6.15 13.80 -7.58
CA ASN A 111 -7.25 14.53 -8.18
C ASN A 111 -7.74 15.67 -7.26
N PHE A 112 -7.58 16.91 -7.72
CA PHE A 112 -8.01 18.11 -6.98
C PHE A 112 -9.53 18.16 -6.75
N ARG A 113 -10.33 17.59 -7.64
CA ARG A 113 -11.80 17.56 -7.51
C ARG A 113 -12.21 16.63 -6.37
N THR A 114 -11.61 15.44 -6.31
CA THR A 114 -11.81 14.48 -5.22
C THR A 114 -11.33 15.07 -3.90
N ALA A 115 -10.15 15.70 -3.89
CA ALA A 115 -9.62 16.38 -2.71
C ALA A 115 -10.56 17.48 -2.20
N SER A 116 -11.14 18.28 -3.11
CA SER A 116 -12.07 19.36 -2.75
C SER A 116 -13.43 18.88 -2.27
N SER A 117 -13.88 17.69 -2.69
CA SER A 117 -15.14 17.12 -2.18
C SER A 117 -14.95 16.41 -0.84
N LEU A 118 -13.78 15.81 -0.62
CA LEU A 118 -13.51 14.97 0.55
C LEU A 118 -13.01 15.79 1.75
N LEU A 119 -12.16 16.80 1.51
CA LEU A 119 -11.45 17.50 2.57
C LEU A 119 -12.16 18.81 2.92
N PRO A 120 -12.75 18.93 4.12
CA PRO A 120 -13.38 20.17 4.55
C PRO A 120 -12.34 21.27 4.81
N LYS A 121 -12.79 22.53 4.74
CA LYS A 121 -11.98 23.66 5.18
C LYS A 121 -12.04 23.77 6.70
N LEU A 122 -10.88 23.98 7.31
CA LEU A 122 -10.72 24.13 8.73
C LEU A 122 -11.45 25.40 9.22
N ASP A 123 -12.49 25.23 10.04
CA ASP A 123 -13.29 26.32 10.61
C ASP A 123 -13.13 26.46 12.14
N GLY A 124 -12.16 25.74 12.72
CA GLY A 124 -11.88 25.74 14.15
C GLY A 124 -12.81 24.86 14.99
N LYS A 125 -13.82 24.21 14.40
CA LYS A 125 -14.66 23.23 15.10
C LYS A 125 -13.96 21.88 15.18
N ILE A 126 -14.15 21.18 16.31
CA ILE A 126 -13.50 19.90 16.61
C ILE A 126 -13.94 18.84 15.60
N GLU A 127 -15.22 18.81 15.27
CA GLU A 127 -15.82 17.86 14.32
C GLU A 127 -15.20 18.01 12.93
N THR A 128 -15.01 19.26 12.49
CA THR A 128 -14.35 19.57 11.21
C THR A 128 -12.90 19.12 11.20
N ILE A 129 -12.19 19.26 12.34
CA ILE A 129 -10.81 18.79 12.48
C ILE A 129 -10.73 17.27 12.35
N HIS A 130 -11.64 16.53 12.99
CA HIS A 130 -11.70 15.07 12.86
C HIS A 130 -12.01 14.64 11.43
N HIS A 131 -13.03 15.21 10.80
CA HIS A 131 -13.36 14.90 9.40
C HIS A 131 -12.20 15.24 8.44
N LEU A 132 -11.46 16.32 8.71
CA LEU A 132 -10.28 16.65 7.92
C LEU A 132 -9.20 15.58 8.05
N ILE A 133 -8.90 15.14 9.28
CA ILE A 133 -7.90 14.09 9.52
C ILE A 133 -8.31 12.78 8.85
N GLU A 134 -9.54 12.34 9.06
CA GLU A 134 -10.07 11.10 8.47
C GLU A 134 -10.05 11.17 6.93
N GLY A 135 -10.42 12.31 6.36
CA GLY A 135 -10.36 12.52 4.92
C GLY A 135 -8.92 12.49 4.38
N ILE A 136 -7.95 13.03 5.12
CA ILE A 136 -6.54 12.98 4.75
C ILE A 136 -6.02 11.54 4.81
N GLU A 137 -6.30 10.80 5.90
CA GLU A 137 -5.88 9.41 6.07
C GLU A 137 -6.49 8.50 4.99
N LEU A 138 -7.80 8.68 4.72
CA LEU A 138 -8.49 7.94 3.65
C LEU A 138 -7.87 8.24 2.29
N TYR A 139 -7.65 9.52 1.97
CA TYR A 139 -7.12 9.87 0.66
C TYR A 139 -5.66 9.47 0.51
N GLU A 140 -4.86 9.58 1.56
CA GLU A 140 -3.49 9.08 1.58
C GLU A 140 -3.44 7.58 1.27
N SER A 141 -4.36 6.78 1.83
CA SER A 141 -4.40 5.33 1.60
C SER A 141 -4.65 4.95 0.13
N ALA A 142 -5.27 5.84 -0.64
CA ALA A 142 -5.55 5.66 -2.07
C ALA A 142 -4.44 6.23 -2.99
N LEU A 143 -3.47 6.97 -2.44
CA LEU A 143 -2.46 7.70 -3.20
C LEU A 143 -1.08 7.02 -3.19
N ASP A 144 -0.39 7.14 -4.32
CA ASP A 144 1.03 6.81 -4.44
C ASP A 144 1.94 7.69 -3.59
N GLN A 145 3.08 7.14 -3.16
CA GLN A 145 4.14 7.87 -2.44
C GLN A 145 4.60 9.14 -3.19
N ILE A 146 4.61 9.12 -4.52
CA ILE A 146 4.96 10.27 -5.37
C ILE A 146 3.92 11.41 -5.23
N ASN A 147 2.66 11.07 -4.98
CA ASN A 147 1.54 11.99 -4.92
C ASN A 147 1.23 12.50 -3.51
N LYS A 148 1.71 11.83 -2.45
CA LYS A 148 1.53 12.26 -1.05
C LYS A 148 2.03 13.69 -0.78
N PRO A 149 3.16 14.17 -1.34
CA PRO A 149 3.55 15.58 -1.21
C PRO A 149 2.55 16.57 -1.82
N LEU A 150 1.80 16.17 -2.85
CA LEU A 150 0.75 17.00 -3.44
C LEU A 150 -0.45 17.11 -2.50
N LEU A 151 -0.82 16.02 -1.82
CA LEU A 151 -1.85 16.04 -0.77
C LEU A 151 -1.46 16.99 0.37
N VAL A 152 -0.24 16.89 0.89
CA VAL A 152 0.28 17.81 1.93
C VAL A 152 0.17 19.26 1.48
N ASN A 153 0.65 19.57 0.26
CA ASN A 153 0.57 20.91 -0.29
C ASN A 153 -0.87 21.40 -0.47
N TYR A 154 -1.77 20.52 -0.92
CA TYR A 154 -3.17 20.85 -1.08
C TYR A 154 -3.82 21.18 0.26
N VAL A 155 -3.63 20.35 1.28
CA VAL A 155 -4.17 20.58 2.63
C VAL A 155 -3.68 21.93 3.17
N LEU A 156 -2.37 22.18 3.10
CA LEU A 156 -1.78 23.44 3.57
C LEU A 156 -2.27 24.65 2.80
N LYS A 157 -2.57 24.53 1.50
CA LYS A 157 -2.97 25.69 0.68
C LYS A 157 -4.48 25.92 0.68
N ALA A 158 -5.28 24.87 0.59
CA ALA A 158 -6.71 24.93 0.30
C ALA A 158 -7.61 24.62 1.51
N CYS A 159 -7.20 23.71 2.40
CA CYS A 159 -8.01 23.28 3.54
C CYS A 159 -7.75 24.12 4.79
N ILE A 160 -6.53 24.62 4.96
CA ILE A 160 -6.11 25.39 6.14
C ILE A 160 -6.14 26.89 5.82
N GLY A 161 -6.82 27.68 6.66
CA GLY A 161 -6.89 29.13 6.55
C GLY A 161 -5.56 29.83 6.90
N HIS A 162 -5.47 31.13 6.58
CA HIS A 162 -4.22 31.88 6.78
C HIS A 162 -3.83 32.02 8.26
N VAL A 163 -4.81 32.13 9.16
CA VAL A 163 -4.57 32.30 10.60
C VAL A 163 -4.08 31.00 11.22
N GLU A 164 -4.66 29.88 10.79
CA GLU A 164 -4.37 28.53 11.26
C GLU A 164 -2.97 28.09 10.81
N LYS A 165 -2.55 28.46 9.59
CA LYS A 165 -1.19 28.18 9.08
C LYS A 165 -0.07 28.72 9.97
N ILE A 166 -0.30 29.80 10.72
CA ILE A 166 0.71 30.38 11.61
C ILE A 166 1.06 29.40 12.75
N ARG A 167 0.13 28.52 13.13
CA ARG A 167 0.30 27.52 14.19
C ARG A 167 0.97 26.24 13.71
N LEU A 168 1.16 26.09 12.40
CA LEU A 168 1.69 24.90 11.75
C LEU A 168 3.09 25.16 11.19
N LYS A 169 3.83 24.07 10.91
CA LYS A 169 5.10 24.15 10.20
C LYS A 169 4.91 24.59 8.75
N GLN A 170 5.96 25.16 8.18
CA GLN A 170 5.95 25.61 6.79
C GLN A 170 6.02 24.46 5.77
N SER A 171 6.60 23.32 6.17
CA SER A 171 6.73 22.12 5.32
C SER A 171 6.69 20.85 6.16
N TYR A 172 6.26 19.76 5.53
CA TYR A 172 6.19 18.42 6.10
C TYR A 172 6.75 17.42 5.10
N ASN A 173 7.47 16.41 5.59
CA ASN A 173 8.04 15.36 4.74
C ASN A 173 7.06 14.20 4.52
N SER A 174 6.10 14.04 5.42
CA SER A 174 5.06 13.01 5.33
C SER A 174 3.68 13.54 5.73
N VAL A 175 2.65 12.80 5.34
CA VAL A 175 1.26 13.07 5.75
C VAL A 175 1.09 12.82 7.25
N ASP A 176 1.75 11.81 7.81
CA ASP A 176 1.76 11.51 9.25
C ASP A 176 2.27 12.70 10.09
N GLU A 177 3.36 13.34 9.65
CA GLU A 177 3.89 14.52 10.35
C GLU A 177 2.88 15.67 10.35
N LEU A 178 2.17 15.87 9.25
CA LEU A 178 1.11 16.89 9.14
C LEU A 178 -0.05 16.56 10.06
N ILE A 179 -0.54 15.32 10.07
CA ILE A 179 -1.65 14.89 10.93
C ILE A 179 -1.27 15.04 12.40
N ALA A 180 -0.07 14.64 12.81
CA ALA A 180 0.40 14.77 14.18
C ALA A 180 0.44 16.24 14.65
N ASP A 181 0.89 17.14 13.77
CA ASP A 181 0.94 18.58 14.05
C ASP A 181 -0.46 19.18 14.14
N ILE A 182 -1.38 18.79 13.25
CA ILE A 182 -2.79 19.20 13.30
C ILE A 182 -3.42 18.75 14.62
N LYS A 183 -3.24 17.49 15.01
CA LYS A 183 -3.73 16.94 16.29
C LYS A 183 -3.17 17.71 17.47
N THR A 184 -1.90 18.10 17.43
CA THR A 184 -1.24 18.81 18.54
C THR A 184 -1.73 20.25 18.71
N HIS A 185 -1.99 20.97 17.61
CA HIS A 185 -2.29 22.40 17.64
C HIS A 185 -3.78 22.74 17.61
N PHE A 186 -4.63 21.86 17.07
CA PHE A 186 -6.05 22.15 16.88
C PHE A 186 -6.98 21.29 17.72
N LEU A 187 -6.58 20.08 18.13
CA LEU A 187 -7.40 19.31 19.07
C LEU A 187 -7.13 19.79 20.50
N PRO A 188 -8.17 20.11 21.29
CA PRO A 188 -7.99 20.44 22.68
C PRO A 188 -7.42 19.23 23.42
N LYS A 189 -6.33 19.42 24.14
CA LYS A 189 -5.84 18.42 25.12
C LYS A 189 -6.86 18.36 26.25
N GLN A 190 -7.83 17.47 26.15
CA GLN A 190 -8.69 17.15 27.28
C GLN A 190 -7.81 16.50 28.36
N SER A 191 -7.66 17.16 29.51
CA SER A 191 -6.85 16.57 30.57
C SER A 191 -7.60 15.37 31.15
N ALA A 192 -6.90 14.24 31.29
CA ALA A 192 -7.46 13.05 31.93
C ALA A 192 -8.03 13.37 33.32
N SER A 193 -7.40 14.30 34.05
CA SER A 193 -7.89 14.79 35.34
C SER A 193 -9.23 15.53 35.24
N ALA A 194 -9.43 16.38 34.22
CA ALA A 194 -10.68 17.11 34.02
C ALA A 194 -11.81 16.17 33.58
N LEU A 195 -11.50 15.20 32.71
CA LEU A 195 -12.46 14.17 32.29
C LEU A 195 -12.87 13.27 33.45
N ALA A 196 -11.91 12.82 34.26
CA ALA A 196 -12.20 12.03 35.47
C ALA A 196 -13.07 12.81 36.46
N ALA A 197 -12.79 14.10 36.67
CA ALA A 197 -13.61 14.96 37.52
C ALA A 197 -15.04 15.12 36.98
N ARG A 198 -15.20 15.33 35.67
CA ARG A 198 -16.52 15.42 35.01
C ARG A 198 -17.30 14.11 35.10
N LEU A 199 -16.64 12.98 34.87
CA LEU A 199 -17.23 11.66 34.99
C LEU A 199 -17.73 11.42 36.42
N GLN A 200 -16.91 11.70 37.43
CA GLN A 200 -17.29 11.51 38.83
C GLN A 200 -18.43 12.44 39.30
N ALA A 201 -18.52 13.64 38.73
CA ALA A 201 -19.56 14.61 39.04
C ALA A 201 -20.88 14.37 38.26
N CYS A 202 -20.90 13.42 37.32
CA CYS A 202 -22.04 13.18 36.45
C CYS A 202 -23.25 12.63 37.22
N GLN A 203 -24.40 13.30 37.08
CA GLN A 203 -25.67 12.89 37.70
C GLN A 203 -26.80 12.97 36.68
N GLN A 204 -27.82 12.11 36.82
CA GLN A 204 -28.96 12.06 35.90
C GLN A 204 -29.74 13.39 35.91
N GLY A 205 -29.94 14.01 37.07
CA GLY A 205 -30.68 15.27 37.17
C GLY A 205 -32.11 15.18 36.60
N SER A 206 -32.37 15.93 35.54
CA SER A 206 -33.67 15.95 34.82
C SER A 206 -33.66 15.20 33.49
N THR A 207 -32.53 14.61 33.07
CA THR A 207 -32.45 13.89 31.79
C THR A 207 -32.99 12.46 31.92
N ASP A 208 -33.34 11.88 30.77
CA ASP A 208 -33.70 10.47 30.72
C ASP A 208 -32.50 9.56 31.05
N ILE A 209 -32.79 8.33 31.45
CA ILE A 209 -31.78 7.34 31.80
C ILE A 209 -30.90 6.94 30.60
N GLU A 210 -31.46 6.89 29.39
CA GLU A 210 -30.68 6.57 28.18
C GLU A 210 -29.70 7.67 27.82
N GLU A 211 -30.16 8.93 27.84
CA GLU A 211 -29.29 10.10 27.61
C GLU A 211 -28.20 10.22 28.68
N TYR A 212 -28.55 9.95 29.94
CA TYR A 212 -27.59 9.91 31.03
C TYR A 212 -26.54 8.82 30.81
N GLY A 213 -26.95 7.60 30.45
CA GLY A 213 -26.05 6.50 30.13
C GLY A 213 -25.10 6.85 28.98
N ARG A 214 -25.63 7.40 27.88
CA ARG A 214 -24.83 7.84 26.73
C ARG A 214 -23.80 8.91 27.12
N SER A 215 -24.17 9.86 28.00
CA SER A 215 -23.23 10.89 28.46
C SER A 215 -22.05 10.31 29.24
N ILE A 216 -22.30 9.27 30.05
CA ILE A 216 -21.27 8.55 30.80
C ILE A 216 -20.37 7.74 29.86
N GLU A 217 -20.95 7.07 28.87
CA GLU A 217 -20.21 6.29 27.88
C GLU A 217 -19.24 7.17 27.07
N ILE A 218 -19.69 8.36 26.65
CA ILE A 218 -18.85 9.35 25.95
C ILE A 218 -17.70 9.79 26.86
N LEU A 219 -17.99 10.23 28.09
CA LEU A 219 -16.96 10.69 29.03
C LEU A 219 -15.95 9.57 29.39
N MET A 220 -16.41 8.34 29.50
CA MET A 220 -15.57 7.16 29.77
C MET A 220 -14.65 6.86 28.58
N SER A 221 -15.16 6.94 27.35
CA SER A 221 -14.38 6.74 26.13
C SER A 221 -13.32 7.83 25.96
N GLU A 222 -13.69 9.10 26.15
CA GLU A 222 -12.76 10.24 26.13
C GLU A 222 -11.66 10.09 27.20
N LEU A 223 -12.03 9.69 28.43
CA LEU A 223 -11.08 9.48 29.52
C LEU A 223 -10.09 8.35 29.21
N THR A 224 -10.59 7.24 28.66
CA THR A 224 -9.76 6.08 28.28
C THR A 224 -8.76 6.46 27.21
N ILE A 225 -9.18 7.20 26.18
CA ILE A 225 -8.29 7.71 25.13
C ILE A 225 -7.26 8.68 25.73
N ALA A 226 -7.68 9.60 26.58
CA ALA A 226 -6.78 10.58 27.20
C ALA A 226 -5.73 9.95 28.12
N GLN A 227 -6.05 8.85 28.80
CA GLN A 227 -5.13 8.10 29.68
C GLN A 227 -4.21 7.17 28.90
N ALA A 228 -4.72 6.49 27.87
CA ALA A 228 -3.96 5.53 27.07
C ALA A 228 -3.06 6.20 26.02
N GLY A 229 -3.43 7.38 25.53
CA GLY A 229 -2.75 8.04 24.42
C GLY A 229 -2.73 7.13 23.18
N ASN A 230 -1.52 6.80 22.70
CA ASN A 230 -1.31 5.92 21.54
C ASN A 230 -0.90 4.48 21.92
N ASP A 231 -0.95 4.08 23.19
CA ASP A 231 -0.56 2.72 23.61
C ASP A 231 -1.77 1.78 23.64
N ALA A 232 -1.80 0.83 22.70
CA ALA A 232 -2.87 -0.16 22.58
C ALA A 232 -3.02 -1.06 23.82
N ARG A 233 -1.93 -1.37 24.53
CA ARG A 233 -2.00 -2.19 25.76
C ARG A 233 -2.55 -1.37 26.91
N ALA A 234 -2.17 -0.10 27.00
CA ALA A 234 -2.73 0.82 27.98
C ALA A 234 -4.23 1.02 27.75
N LEU A 235 -4.68 1.06 26.49
CA LEU A 235 -6.08 1.23 26.14
C LEU A 235 -6.95 0.08 26.68
N GLU A 236 -6.50 -1.17 26.55
CA GLU A 236 -7.23 -2.33 27.07
C GLU A 236 -7.33 -2.31 28.60
N ILE A 237 -6.23 -1.95 29.28
CA ILE A 237 -6.18 -1.84 30.75
C ILE A 237 -7.11 -0.72 31.24
N PHE A 238 -6.99 0.48 30.67
CA PHE A 238 -7.78 1.65 31.09
C PHE A 238 -9.25 1.50 30.72
N LYS A 239 -9.59 0.82 29.62
CA LYS A 239 -10.98 0.52 29.29
C LYS A 239 -11.65 -0.28 30.42
N GLY A 240 -11.03 -1.38 30.86
CA GLY A 240 -11.59 -2.21 31.93
C GLY A 240 -11.68 -1.47 33.28
N ALA A 241 -10.73 -0.58 33.57
CA ALA A 241 -10.77 0.25 34.78
C ALA A 241 -11.88 1.32 34.71
N ASN A 242 -11.98 2.03 33.59
CA ASN A 242 -12.92 3.13 33.42
C ASN A 242 -14.36 2.65 33.22
N GLU A 243 -14.59 1.46 32.65
CA GLU A 243 -15.92 0.81 32.64
C GLU A 243 -16.45 0.57 34.06
N LYS A 244 -15.61 0.07 34.97
CA LYS A 244 -16.01 -0.12 36.38
C LYS A 244 -16.38 1.21 37.04
N ILE A 245 -15.57 2.25 36.81
CA ILE A 245 -15.85 3.60 37.32
C ILE A 245 -17.16 4.14 36.71
N ALA A 246 -17.39 3.93 35.43
CA ALA A 246 -18.59 4.38 34.73
C ALA A 246 -19.85 3.69 35.27
N VAL A 247 -19.81 2.39 35.51
CA VAL A 247 -20.91 1.63 36.14
C VAL A 247 -21.18 2.16 37.55
N ASP A 248 -20.13 2.37 38.35
CA ASP A 248 -20.27 2.90 39.72
C ASP A 248 -20.82 4.33 39.74
N VAL A 249 -20.42 5.18 38.80
CA VAL A 249 -20.95 6.53 38.62
C VAL A 249 -22.42 6.47 38.19
N PHE A 250 -22.74 5.67 37.18
CA PHE A 250 -24.09 5.49 36.67
C PHE A 250 -25.04 5.04 37.79
N ALA A 251 -24.67 3.99 38.51
CA ALA A 251 -25.45 3.48 39.64
C ALA A 251 -25.66 4.56 40.72
N ARG A 252 -24.63 5.34 41.06
CA ARG A 252 -24.74 6.40 42.07
C ARG A 252 -25.55 7.61 41.62
N GLY A 253 -25.47 7.99 40.35
CA GLY A 253 -26.08 9.22 39.84
C GLY A 253 -27.51 9.06 39.31
N ILE A 254 -28.06 7.84 39.25
CA ILE A 254 -29.49 7.61 38.96
C ILE A 254 -30.36 8.27 40.03
N LYS A 255 -31.38 9.01 39.60
CA LYS A 255 -32.32 9.74 40.47
C LYS A 255 -33.22 8.80 41.27
N ASN A 256 -33.68 7.71 40.66
CA ASN A 256 -34.61 6.77 41.29
C ASN A 256 -33.89 5.82 42.26
N PHE A 257 -34.23 5.93 43.55
CA PHE A 257 -33.63 5.10 44.60
C PHE A 257 -33.84 3.60 44.39
N LYS A 258 -35.02 3.17 43.92
CA LYS A 258 -35.30 1.74 43.68
C LYS A 258 -34.42 1.18 42.55
N THR A 259 -34.32 1.92 41.45
CA THR A 259 -33.48 1.55 40.30
C THR A 259 -32.00 1.54 40.68
N ARG A 260 -31.57 2.51 41.51
CA ARG A 260 -30.21 2.56 42.07
C ARG A 260 -29.88 1.33 42.91
N THR A 261 -30.80 0.83 43.73
CA THR A 261 -30.58 -0.36 44.56
C THR A 261 -30.46 -1.63 43.71
N ILE A 262 -31.31 -1.80 42.69
CA ILE A 262 -31.29 -2.96 41.79
C ILE A 262 -30.00 -3.04 40.97
N ILE A 263 -29.43 -1.90 40.57
CA ILE A 263 -28.21 -1.86 39.75
C ILE A 263 -26.94 -2.08 40.60
N LYS A 264 -26.98 -1.79 41.91
CA LYS A 264 -25.84 -1.99 42.82
C LYS A 264 -25.73 -3.40 43.38
N SER A 265 -26.82 -4.16 43.40
CA SER A 265 -26.91 -5.55 43.87
C SER A 265 -26.48 -6.52 42.78
#